data_AF-A0A0A9GPI7-F1
#
_entry.id   AF-A0A0A9GPI7-F1
#
_cell.length_a   1.000
_cell.length_b   1.000
_cell.length_c   1.000
_cell.angle_alpha   90.00
_cell.angle_beta   90.00
_cell.angle_gamma   90.00
#
_symmetry.space_group_name_H-M   'P 1'
#
loop_
_entity.id
_entity.type
_entity.pdbx_description
1 polymer ?
#
loop_
_entity_poly.entity_id
_entity_poly.type
_entity_poly.pdbx_seq_one_letter_code
_entity_poly.pdbx_strand_id
1 'polypeptide(L)' 'MVEMVVERRIGSVGQMEELLGSYLSLNSPRHHPAILAAFEDVWEAVFGEE' A
#
# COMPACT_ATOMS: atom_id res chain seq x y z
N MET A 1 7.26 9.85 -22.78
CA MET A 1 7.26 8.51 -22.14
C MET A 1 8.12 8.50 -20.87
N VAL A 2 8.16 9.60 -20.12
CA VAL A 2 8.78 9.74 -18.78
C VAL A 2 7.90 10.69 -17.97
N GLU A 3 6.58 10.58 -18.16
CA GLU A 3 5.55 11.49 -17.60
C GLU A 3 4.32 10.65 -17.18
N MET A 4 4.54 9.41 -16.74
CA MET A 4 3.45 8.52 -16.27
C MET A 4 3.78 7.79 -14.97
N VAL A 5 4.98 8.01 -14.40
CA VAL A 5 5.42 7.33 -13.16
C VAL A 5 5.28 8.25 -11.93
N VAL A 6 5.03 9.55 -12.11
CA VAL A 6 5.01 10.54 -11.01
C VAL A 6 3.60 11.05 -10.68
N GLU A 7 2.56 10.65 -11.42
CA GLU A 7 1.18 11.13 -11.15
C GLU A 7 0.39 10.23 -10.20
N ARG A 8 0.85 8.99 -10.01
CA ARG A 8 0.38 8.13 -8.91
C ARG A 8 1.26 8.34 -7.70
N ARG A 9 1.28 9.59 -7.19
CA ARG A 9 1.57 9.75 -5.77
C ARG A 9 0.60 8.82 -5.05
N ILE A 10 1.12 7.81 -4.37
CA ILE A 10 0.47 7.26 -3.17
C ILE A 10 0.52 8.43 -2.18
N GLY A 11 -0.36 9.41 -2.38
CA GLY A 11 -0.19 10.78 -1.86
C GLY A 11 -1.09 11.07 -0.67
N SER A 12 -1.92 10.11 -0.29
CA SER A 12 -2.82 10.23 0.84
C SER A 12 -3.02 8.86 1.47
N VAL A 13 -3.05 8.83 2.79
CA VAL A 13 -3.38 7.64 3.61
C VAL A 13 -4.58 6.88 3.03
N GLY A 14 -5.61 7.60 2.55
CA GLY A 14 -6.80 6.99 1.97
C GLY A 14 -6.55 6.15 0.70
N GLN A 15 -5.53 6.46 -0.11
CA GLN A 15 -5.18 5.62 -1.27
C GLN A 15 -4.46 4.34 -0.85
N MET A 16 -3.70 4.38 0.23
CA MET A 16 -3.03 3.21 0.81
C MET A 16 -4.07 2.26 1.42
N GLU A 17 -5.06 2.79 2.13
CA GLU A 17 -6.17 2.02 2.69
C GLU A 17 -7.05 1.39 1.59
N GLU A 18 -7.37 2.13 0.53
CA GLU A 18 -8.13 1.59 -0.61
C GLU A 18 -7.37 0.47 -1.34
N LEU A 19 -6.05 0.63 -1.49
CA LEU A 19 -5.19 -0.40 -2.07
C LEU A 19 -5.13 -1.64 -1.17
N LEU A 20 -4.96 -1.48 0.14
CA LEU A 20 -4.96 -2.58 1.09
C LEU A 20 -6.30 -3.34 1.04
N GLY A 21 -7.42 -2.62 1.07
CA GLY A 21 -8.76 -3.21 0.97
C GLY A 21 -8.95 -4.00 -0.33
N SER A 22 -8.44 -3.49 -1.45
CA SER A 22 -8.46 -4.19 -2.74
C SER A 22 -7.65 -5.49 -2.69
N TYR A 23 -6.45 -5.49 -2.11
CA TYR A 23 -5.63 -6.68 -1.96
C TYR A 23 -6.28 -7.72 -1.04
N LEU A 24 -6.88 -7.32 0.08
CA LEU A 24 -7.56 -8.24 0.99
C LEU A 24 -8.82 -8.85 0.36
N SER A 25 -9.57 -8.08 -0.42
CA SER A 25 -10.78 -8.55 -1.12
C SER A 25 -10.45 -9.52 -2.26
N LEU A 26 -9.37 -9.25 -3.02
CA LEU A 26 -8.97 -10.08 -4.16
C LEU A 26 -8.22 -11.36 -3.76
N ASN A 27 -7.69 -11.43 -2.55
CA ASN A 27 -6.89 -12.56 -2.09
C ASN A 27 -7.57 -13.36 -0.99
N SER A 28 -7.37 -14.68 -1.00
CA SER A 28 -7.83 -15.55 0.09
C SER A 28 -7.23 -15.14 1.44
N PRO A 29 -7.94 -15.36 2.57
CA PRO A 29 -7.46 -15.02 3.92
C PRO A 29 -6.08 -15.58 4.29
N ARG A 30 -5.69 -16.70 3.67
CA ARG A 30 -4.34 -17.28 3.82
C ARG A 30 -3.19 -16.34 3.42
N HIS A 31 -3.46 -15.36 2.55
CA HIS A 31 -2.47 -14.38 2.08
C HIS A 31 -2.54 -13.07 2.85
N HIS A 32 -3.60 -12.83 3.64
CA HIS A 32 -3.79 -11.59 4.38
C HIS A 32 -2.62 -11.26 5.32
N PRO A 33 -2.02 -12.22 6.07
CA PRO A 33 -0.87 -11.92 6.92
C PRO A 33 0.33 -11.38 6.14
N ALA A 34 0.61 -11.94 4.95
CA ALA A 34 1.73 -11.49 4.12
C ALA A 34 1.45 -10.11 3.49
N ILE A 35 0.20 -9.84 3.11
CA ILE A 35 -0.24 -8.55 2.60
C ILE A 35 -0.10 -7.47 3.70
N LEU A 36 -0.57 -7.76 4.91
CA LEU A 36 -0.50 -6.82 6.04
C LEU A 36 0.95 -6.49 6.40
N ALA A 37 1.83 -7.49 6.50
CA ALA A 37 3.24 -7.28 6.81
C ALA A 37 3.92 -6.36 5.79
N ALA A 38 3.68 -6.58 4.49
CA ALA A 38 4.24 -5.73 3.45
C ALA A 38 3.72 -4.28 3.49
N PHE A 39 2.47 -4.08 3.91
CA PHE A 39 1.91 -2.73 4.07
C PHE A 39 2.42 -2.02 5.33
N GLU A 40 2.68 -2.76 6.41
CA GLU A 40 3.30 -2.26 7.64
C GLU A 40 4.73 -1.76 7.38
N ASP A 41 5.55 -2.55 6.67
CA ASP A 41 6.91 -2.16 6.27
C ASP A 41 6.92 -0.85 5.47
N VAL A 42 5.97 -0.69 4.53
CA VAL A 42 5.87 0.53 3.72
C VAL A 42 5.35 1.71 4.56
N TRP A 43 4.45 1.46 5.51
CA TRP A 43 3.96 2.50 6.41
C TRP A 43 5.08 3.03 7.30
N GLU A 44 5.92 2.15 7.85
CA GLU A 44 7.10 2.52 8.63
C GLU A 44 8.13 3.28 7.76
N ALA A 45 8.37 2.83 6.53
CA ALA A 45 9.29 3.52 5.62
C ALA A 45 8.80 4.91 5.17
N VAL A 46 7.48 5.13 5.11
CA VAL A 46 6.88 6.39 4.63
C VAL A 46 6.57 7.38 5.77
N PHE A 47 6.22 6.87 6.96
CA PHE A 47 5.76 7.67 8.09
C PHE A 47 6.62 7.51 9.36
N GLY A 48 7.56 6.57 9.38
CA GLY A 48 8.38 6.23 10.55
C GLY A 48 9.75 6.93 10.62
N GLU A 49 10.08 7.84 9.69
CA GLU A 49 11.24 8.72 9.88
C GLU A 49 10.89 9.87 10.85
N GLU A 50 11.09 9.63 12.15
CA GLU A 50 11.47 10.64 13.15
C GLU A 50 12.87 10.35 13.73
#